data_AF-A0A381TQJ8-F1
#
_entry.id   AF-A0A381TQJ8-F1
#
_cell.length_a   1.000
_cell.length_b   1.000
_cell.length_c   1.000
_cell.angle_alpha   90.00
_cell.angle_beta   90.00
_cell.angle_gamma   90.00
#
_symmetry.space_group_name_H-M   'P 1'
#
loop_
_entity.id
_entity.type
_entity.pdbx_description
1 polymer ?
#
loop_
_entity_poly.entity_id
_entity_poly.type
_entity_poly.pdbx_seq_one_letter_code
_entity_poly.pdbx_strand_id
1 'polypeptide(L)'
;MKKHLSTNIILLPIFLFLLQGCAVIAINPTPESDFSVMTWNIWHGGREDGEEVGPQRVIRVIKNSRADIIAMQETYGSGELISEALGFNFLPRGTN
;
A
#
# COMPACT_ATOMS: atom_id res chain seq x y z
N MET A 1 59.71 7.19 -27.83
CA MET A 1 59.54 5.74 -27.61
C MET A 1 58.12 5.50 -27.06
N LYS A 2 57.21 5.05 -27.93
CA LYS A 2 55.73 5.07 -27.79
C LYS A 2 55.14 4.08 -26.76
N LYS A 3 55.70 3.96 -25.55
CA LYS A 3 55.25 2.96 -24.56
C LYS A 3 54.25 3.49 -23.52
N HIS A 4 54.13 4.80 -23.35
CA HIS A 4 53.32 5.38 -22.27
C HIS A 4 51.86 5.69 -22.66
N LEU A 5 51.59 5.91 -23.95
CA LEU A 5 50.23 6.21 -24.44
C LEU A 5 49.39 4.94 -24.64
N SER A 6 50.02 3.79 -24.92
CA SER A 6 49.32 2.51 -25.12
C SER A 6 48.77 1.91 -23.83
N THR A 7 49.44 2.12 -22.68
CA THR A 7 49.02 1.56 -21.39
C THR A 7 47.70 2.16 -20.90
N ASN A 8 47.49 3.45 -21.12
CA ASN A 8 46.26 4.15 -20.71
C ASN A 8 45.05 3.78 -21.57
N ILE A 9 45.26 3.38 -22.83
CA ILE A 9 44.19 2.95 -23.74
C ILE A 9 43.75 1.51 -23.45
N ILE A 10 44.66 0.65 -22.99
CA ILE A 10 44.37 -0.77 -22.67
C ILE A 10 43.64 -0.89 -21.31
N LEU A 11 43.87 0.04 -20.38
CA LEU A 11 43.18 0.09 -19.08
C LEU A 11 41.76 0.69 -19.14
N LEU A 12 41.47 1.49 -20.17
CA LEU A 12 40.17 2.14 -20.36
C LEU A 12 38.99 1.17 -20.57
N PRO A 13 39.08 0.10 -21.40
CA PRO A 13 37.97 -0.85 -21.53
C PRO A 13 37.77 -1.67 -20.26
N ILE A 14 38.83 -1.97 -19.50
CA ILE A 14 38.74 -2.69 -18.21
C ILE A 14 38.00 -1.83 -17.17
N PHE A 15 38.28 -0.52 -17.14
CA PHE A 15 37.57 0.42 -16.28
C PHE A 15 36.09 0.58 -16.68
N LEU A 16 35.79 0.59 -17.99
CA LEU A 16 34.42 0.60 -18.50
C LEU A 16 33.66 -0.71 -18.19
N PHE A 17 34.35 -1.86 -18.21
CA PHE A 17 33.78 -3.16 -17.88
C PHE A 17 33.50 -3.30 -16.37
N LEU A 18 34.34 -2.71 -15.51
CA LEU A 18 34.11 -2.62 -14.07
C LEU A 18 32.93 -1.69 -13.70
N LEU A 19 32.65 -0.67 -14.52
CA LEU A 19 31.48 0.21 -14.37
C LEU A 19 30.15 -0.48 -14.75
N GLN A 20 30.17 -1.51 -15.58
CA GLN A 20 28.98 -2.31 -15.95
C GLN A 20 28.76 -3.53 -15.04
N GLY A 21 29.68 -3.80 -14.10
CA GLY A 21 29.74 -5.03 -13.31
C GLY A 21 28.85 -5.09 -12.07
N CYS A 22 28.08 -4.04 -11.76
CA CYS A 22 26.91 -4.23 -10.90
C CYS A 22 25.78 -4.71 -11.80
N ALA A 23 25.75 -6.02 -12.04
CA ALA A 23 24.47 -6.66 -12.31
C ALA A 23 23.56 -6.23 -11.15
N VAL A 24 22.63 -5.31 -11.44
CA VAL A 24 21.44 -5.17 -10.64
C VAL A 24 20.83 -6.55 -10.73
N ILE A 25 21.08 -7.37 -9.71
CA ILE A 25 20.19 -8.47 -9.41
C ILE A 25 18.89 -7.72 -9.15
N ALA A 26 18.10 -7.56 -10.19
CA ALA A 26 16.68 -7.34 -10.03
C ALA A 26 16.24 -8.62 -9.35
N ILE A 27 16.38 -8.63 -8.02
CA ILE A 27 15.49 -9.39 -7.16
C ILE A 27 14.16 -8.87 -7.68
N ASN A 28 13.50 -9.62 -8.56
CA ASN A 28 12.08 -9.41 -8.74
C ASN A 28 11.58 -9.66 -7.34
N PRO A 29 11.19 -8.63 -6.55
CA PRO A 29 10.51 -8.95 -5.33
C PRO A 29 9.35 -9.82 -5.80
N THR A 30 9.28 -11.07 -5.33
CA THR A 30 7.97 -11.71 -5.25
C THR A 30 7.08 -10.62 -4.69
N PRO A 31 6.04 -10.16 -5.42
CA PRO A 31 5.17 -9.15 -4.87
C PRO A 31 4.66 -9.77 -3.57
N GLU A 32 5.20 -9.28 -2.45
CA GLU A 32 4.73 -9.64 -1.14
C GLU A 32 3.28 -9.18 -1.20
N SER A 33 2.36 -10.12 -1.27
CA SER A 33 0.95 -9.76 -1.21
C SER A 33 0.74 -9.31 0.23
N ASP A 34 1.01 -8.03 0.48
CA ASP A 34 0.77 -7.42 1.77
C ASP A 34 -0.72 -7.53 2.04
N PHE A 35 -1.08 -8.32 3.04
CA PHE A 35 -2.45 -8.50 3.48
C PHE A 35 -2.65 -7.71 4.77
N SER A 36 -3.57 -6.75 4.74
CA SER A 36 -3.81 -5.79 5.81
C SER A 36 -5.20 -5.95 6.40
N VAL A 37 -5.29 -5.87 7.72
CA VAL A 37 -6.56 -5.99 8.45
C VAL A 37 -6.73 -4.78 9.37
N MET A 38 -7.95 -4.24 9.42
CA MET A 38 -8.35 -3.18 10.32
C MET A 38 -9.43 -3.67 11.27
N THR A 39 -9.33 -3.31 12.55
CA THR A 39 -10.48 -3.34 13.48
C THR A 39 -10.72 -1.94 14.00
N TRP A 40 -11.98 -1.51 14.01
CA TRP A 40 -12.31 -0.16 14.43
C TRP A 40 -13.73 -0.06 15.02
N ASN A 41 -13.82 0.39 16.27
CA ASN A 41 -15.05 0.96 16.80
C ASN A 41 -15.20 2.38 16.22
N ILE A 42 -16.14 2.55 15.30
CA ILE A 42 -16.33 3.84 14.60
C ILE A 42 -17.21 4.82 15.38
N TRP A 43 -17.69 4.41 16.56
CA TRP A 43 -18.50 5.15 17.53
C TRP A 43 -19.76 5.80 16.94
N HIS A 44 -20.93 5.36 17.40
CA HIS A 44 -22.23 5.86 16.92
C HIS A 44 -22.37 5.89 15.37
N GLY A 45 -21.80 4.89 14.69
CA GLY A 45 -21.81 4.78 13.24
C GLY A 45 -20.94 5.79 12.52
N GLY A 46 -20.03 6.47 13.23
CA GLY A 46 -19.20 7.53 12.69
C GLY A 46 -19.88 8.88 12.62
N ARG A 47 -20.99 9.11 13.36
CA ARG A 47 -21.88 10.28 13.18
C ARG A 47 -21.60 11.47 14.10
N GLU A 48 -20.62 11.37 14.98
CA GLU A 48 -20.35 12.42 15.99
C GLU A 48 -19.94 13.76 15.36
N ASP A 49 -19.33 13.74 14.18
CA ASP A 49 -19.01 14.95 13.40
C ASP A 49 -20.17 15.44 12.52
N GLY A 50 -21.32 14.76 12.56
CA GLY A 50 -22.51 15.02 11.75
C GLY A 50 -22.96 13.79 10.95
N GLU A 51 -24.27 13.69 10.74
CA GLU A 51 -24.95 12.54 10.14
C GLU A 51 -24.41 12.12 8.75
N GLU A 52 -24.04 13.10 7.94
CA GLU A 52 -23.52 12.85 6.59
C GLU A 52 -21.99 12.91 6.53
N VAL A 53 -21.39 13.97 7.09
CA VAL A 53 -19.94 14.21 6.99
C VAL A 53 -19.12 13.21 7.79
N GLY A 54 -19.66 12.72 8.92
CA GLY A 54 -18.99 11.78 9.80
C GLY A 54 -18.72 10.42 9.11
N PRO A 55 -19.74 9.71 8.59
CA PRO A 55 -19.53 8.48 7.83
C PRO A 55 -18.60 8.66 6.61
N GLN A 56 -18.63 9.81 5.94
CA GLN A 56 -17.71 10.13 4.84
C GLN A 56 -16.24 10.22 5.29
N ARG A 57 -15.98 10.69 6.51
CA ARG A 57 -14.63 10.69 7.11
C ARG A 57 -14.18 9.28 7.44
N VAL A 58 -15.07 8.43 7.97
CA VAL A 58 -14.79 7.01 8.21
C VAL A 58 -14.40 6.31 6.91
N ILE A 59 -15.18 6.48 5.84
CA ILE A 59 -14.87 5.97 4.49
C ILE A 59 -13.47 6.40 4.05
N ARG A 60 -13.12 7.67 4.24
CA ARG A 60 -11.80 8.20 3.85
C ARG A 60 -10.66 7.55 4.61
N VAL A 61 -10.80 7.34 5.93
CA VAL A 61 -9.78 6.68 6.75
C VAL A 61 -9.58 5.23 6.31
N ILE A 62 -10.67 4.49 6.11
CA ILE A 62 -10.61 3.09 5.64
C ILE A 62 -9.98 3.01 4.24
N LYS A 63 -10.38 3.90 3.31
CA LYS A 63 -9.80 3.92 1.96
C LYS A 63 -8.28 4.16 1.99
N ASN A 64 -7.82 5.05 2.86
CA ASN A 64 -6.40 5.39 2.96
C ASN A 64 -5.58 4.31 3.67
N SER A 65 -6.18 3.50 4.53
CA SER A 65 -5.47 2.40 5.21
C SER A 65 -5.12 1.25 4.26
N ARG A 66 -5.83 1.13 3.13
CA ARG A 66 -5.70 0.02 2.17
C ARG A 66 -5.88 -1.34 2.85
N ALA A 67 -6.71 -1.42 3.88
CA ALA A 67 -7.05 -2.68 4.52
C ALA A 67 -7.86 -3.58 3.58
N ASP A 68 -7.53 -4.87 3.56
CA ASP A 68 -8.22 -5.90 2.78
C ASP A 68 -9.42 -6.47 3.53
N ILE A 69 -9.38 -6.47 4.87
CA ILE A 69 -10.50 -6.84 5.74
C ILE A 69 -10.68 -5.78 6.82
N ILE A 70 -11.94 -5.42 7.09
CA ILE A 70 -12.31 -4.47 8.14
C ILE A 70 -13.36 -5.08 9.04
N ALA A 71 -13.07 -5.13 10.35
CA ALA A 71 -14.03 -5.46 11.38
C ALA A 71 -14.48 -4.18 12.10
N MET A 72 -15.74 -3.79 11.90
CA MET A 72 -16.29 -2.57 12.51
C MET A 72 -17.19 -2.88 13.70
N GLN A 73 -17.11 -2.06 14.75
CA GLN A 73 -18.04 -2.06 15.87
C GLN A 73 -18.82 -0.75 15.92
N GLU A 74 -19.99 -0.78 16.56
CA GLU A 74 -20.86 0.40 16.70
C GLU A 74 -21.20 1.04 15.35
N THR A 75 -21.64 0.24 14.37
CA THR A 75 -21.96 0.75 13.04
C THR A 75 -23.31 1.45 12.97
N TYR A 76 -24.28 1.15 13.85
CA TYR A 76 -25.61 1.79 13.86
C TYR A 76 -26.19 1.98 12.45
N GLY A 77 -26.15 0.91 11.64
CA GLY A 77 -26.63 0.92 10.25
C GLY A 77 -25.71 1.54 9.20
N SER A 78 -24.64 2.26 9.58
CA SER A 78 -23.71 2.85 8.59
C SER A 78 -22.77 1.84 7.94
N GLY A 79 -22.70 0.60 8.46
CA GLY A 79 -21.83 -0.45 7.92
C GLY A 79 -22.11 -0.77 6.44
N GLU A 80 -23.39 -0.85 6.07
CA GLU A 80 -23.82 -1.08 4.68
C GLU A 80 -23.39 0.09 3.78
N LEU A 81 -23.73 1.32 4.16
CA LEU A 81 -23.31 2.54 3.46
C LEU A 81 -21.78 2.60 3.25
N ILE A 82 -21.00 2.31 4.29
CA ILE A 82 -19.53 2.34 4.24
C ILE A 82 -19.01 1.28 3.26
N SER A 83 -19.58 0.07 3.31
CA SER A 83 -19.17 -1.04 2.44
C SER A 83 -19.49 -0.79 0.97
N GLU A 84 -20.67 -0.26 0.66
CA GLU A 84 -21.09 0.12 -0.68
C GLU A 84 -20.18 1.22 -1.26
N ALA A 85 -19.88 2.24 -0.46
CA ALA A 85 -19.02 3.35 -0.87
C ALA A 85 -17.57 2.92 -1.17
N LEU A 86 -17.10 1.85 -0.53
CA LEU A 86 -15.74 1.33 -0.67
C LEU A 86 -15.64 0.11 -1.60
N GLY A 87 -16.76 -0.49 -2.01
CA GLY A 87 -16.79 -1.68 -2.86
C GLY A 87 -16.43 -2.98 -2.12
N PHE A 88 -16.64 -3.04 -0.80
CA PHE A 88 -16.44 -4.27 -0.02
C PHE A 88 -17.69 -5.13 0.00
N ASN A 89 -17.51 -6.44 0.07
CA ASN A 89 -18.59 -7.34 0.48
C ASN A 89 -18.95 -7.06 1.95
N PHE A 90 -20.24 -6.88 2.24
CA PHE A 90 -20.73 -6.60 3.58
C PHE A 90 -21.27 -7.85 4.25
N LEU A 91 -20.75 -8.15 5.44
CA LEU A 91 -21.27 -9.20 6.31
C LEU A 91 -21.84 -8.53 7.57
N PRO A 92 -23.17 -8.32 7.65
CA PRO A 92 -23.76 -7.73 8.84
C PRO A 92 -23.57 -8.69 10.02
N ARG A 93 -23.29 -8.12 11.19
CA ARG A 93 -23.45 -8.87 12.43
C ARG A 93 -24.94 -9.25 12.51
N GLY A 94 -25.24 -10.55 12.62
CA GLY A 94 -26.63 -11.02 12.76
C GLY A 94 -27.38 -10.24 13.84
N THR A 95 -28.69 -10.05 13.65
CA THR A 95 -29.54 -9.42 14.66
C THR A 95 -29.49 -10.24 15.94
N ASN A 96 -29.21 -9.58 17.07
CA ASN A 96 -29.52 -10.18 18.38
C ASN A 96 -31.00 -10.02 18.64
#